data_AF-A0A9D7HTZ5-F1
#
_entry.id   AF-A0A9D7HTZ5-F1
#
_cell.length_a   1.000
_cell.length_b   1.000
_cell.length_c   1.000
_cell.angle_alpha   90.00
_cell.angle_beta   90.00
_cell.angle_gamma   90.00
#
_symmetry.space_group_name_H-M   'P 1'
#
loop_
_entity.id
_entity.type
_entity.pdbx_description
1 polymer ?
#
loop_
_entity_poly.entity_id
_entity_poly.type
_entity_poly.pdbx_seq_one_letter_code
_entity_poly.pdbx_strand_id
1 'polypeptide(L)'
;MVFHEDRRGFGLIFLLPILAIKKLWERFSLLYLFVLVYTAYIVWVGGDVLKVYRFFVPVVPVLYFLFVASIYVLAEQFVKQVKTAVMVSSVACVLFAFGSKSLSQDHVETFWYFEQNIVRKMHFMGTMLKKHMGNDFSLATSTIGMISYQLIGHRVIDLLGLTDAYIARNPEKIEGIASTWKERRFNNTYLLEQNPDFILFSTGYKPSAPAERALMLHSEFRHNYTPTGFLRERQYKVIWRRTGEVDMSKDVVHPDINFVQKLSDAFYHSTRSAPEVALQTLREARALLGEDYSVLSYSMGDVFSKLRQTDSATYYFDLAAAADTNAFEPRIRQIREASGRGDMETMQRIANELTTKAPWLFDESYRSPFPPLLRGLPESD
;
A
#
# COMPACT_ATOMS: atom_id res chain seq x y z
N MET A 1 -9.74 15.81 -2.14
CA MET A 1 -9.17 15.00 -3.24
C MET A 1 -9.57 15.73 -4.52
N VAL A 2 -8.66 16.54 -5.06
CA VAL A 2 -8.93 17.43 -6.20
C VAL A 2 -8.91 16.59 -7.47
N PHE A 3 -10.06 16.12 -7.91
CA PHE A 3 -10.24 15.54 -9.24
C PHE A 3 -10.70 16.65 -10.18
N HIS A 4 -9.80 17.53 -10.60
CA HIS A 4 -10.15 18.57 -11.56
C HIS A 4 -9.23 18.56 -12.79
N GLU A 5 -9.91 18.50 -13.94
CA GLU A 5 -9.62 19.13 -15.24
C GLU A 5 -9.14 18.32 -16.44
N ASP A 6 -8.31 17.28 -16.34
CA ASP A 6 -7.83 16.58 -17.56
C ASP A 6 -8.63 15.34 -17.96
N ARG A 7 -9.93 15.52 -18.22
CA ARG A 7 -10.76 14.53 -18.94
C ARG A 7 -11.11 14.96 -20.36
N ARG A 8 -10.55 16.07 -20.84
CA ARG A 8 -10.83 16.66 -22.16
C ARG A 8 -10.14 15.86 -23.26
N GLY A 9 -10.77 14.78 -23.73
CA GLY A 9 -10.29 14.08 -24.94
C GLY A 9 -10.72 12.63 -25.08
N PHE A 10 -10.98 11.91 -23.99
CA PHE A 10 -11.32 10.47 -24.06
C PHE A 10 -12.60 10.17 -24.84
N GLY A 11 -13.54 11.12 -24.91
CA GLY A 11 -14.77 10.99 -25.71
C GLY A 11 -14.56 11.08 -27.23
N LEU A 12 -13.43 11.63 -27.68
CA LEU A 12 -13.21 11.90 -29.12
C LEU A 12 -13.11 10.60 -29.94
N ILE A 13 -12.63 9.51 -29.35
CA ILE A 13 -12.55 8.20 -30.02
C ILE A 13 -13.94 7.65 -30.38
N PHE A 14 -15.00 8.10 -29.70
CA PHE A 14 -16.36 7.66 -29.98
C PHE A 14 -17.04 8.47 -31.08
N LEU A 15 -16.58 9.69 -31.37
CA LEU A 15 -17.28 10.58 -32.32
C LEU A 15 -17.35 9.98 -33.72
N LEU A 16 -16.23 9.50 -34.27
CA LEU A 16 -16.20 8.96 -35.64
C LEU A 16 -17.01 7.65 -35.77
N PRO A 17 -16.88 6.67 -34.85
CA PRO A 17 -17.77 5.49 -34.82
C PRO A 17 -19.25 5.82 -34.72
N ILE A 18 -19.63 6.86 -33.97
CA ILE A 18 -21.05 7.25 -33.86
C ILE A 18 -21.52 7.90 -35.16
N LEU A 19 -20.72 8.79 -35.76
CA LEU A 19 -21.07 9.45 -37.03
C LEU A 19 -21.20 8.44 -38.19
N ALA A 20 -20.36 7.41 -38.22
CA ALA A 20 -20.37 6.37 -39.24
C ALA A 20 -21.29 5.18 -38.92
N ILE A 21 -22.08 5.23 -37.82
CA ILE A 21 -22.78 4.06 -37.27
C ILE A 21 -23.69 3.37 -38.28
N LYS A 22 -24.44 4.11 -39.10
CA LYS A 22 -25.38 3.52 -40.07
C LYS A 22 -24.68 2.58 -41.05
N LYS A 23 -23.52 2.98 -41.57
CA LYS A 23 -22.74 2.19 -42.55
C LYS A 23 -21.94 1.08 -41.88
N LEU A 24 -21.40 1.35 -40.69
CA LEU A 24 -20.61 0.35 -39.96
C LEU A 24 -21.49 -0.71 -39.30
N TRP A 25 -22.73 -0.41 -38.95
CA TRP A 25 -23.65 -1.35 -38.30
C TRP A 25 -23.91 -2.59 -39.16
N GLU A 26 -24.11 -2.43 -40.46
CA GLU A 26 -24.36 -3.55 -41.38
C GLU A 26 -23.21 -4.57 -41.38
N ARG A 27 -21.96 -4.13 -41.14
CA ARG A 27 -20.76 -4.98 -41.21
C ARG A 27 -20.19 -5.35 -39.84
N PHE A 28 -20.38 -4.50 -38.84
CA PHE A 28 -19.70 -4.55 -37.55
C PHE A 28 -20.65 -4.43 -36.35
N SER A 29 -21.96 -4.67 -36.52
CA SER A 29 -22.96 -4.63 -35.44
C SER A 29 -22.55 -5.42 -34.20
N LEU A 30 -21.95 -6.60 -34.37
CA LEU A 30 -21.45 -7.43 -33.26
C LEU A 30 -20.38 -6.71 -32.43
N LEU A 31 -19.49 -5.93 -33.06
CA LEU A 31 -18.46 -5.16 -32.36
C LEU A 31 -19.07 -4.00 -31.55
N TYR A 32 -20.06 -3.30 -32.11
CA TYR A 32 -20.80 -2.29 -31.36
C TYR A 32 -21.56 -2.90 -30.17
N LEU A 33 -22.21 -4.05 -30.39
CA LEU A 33 -22.93 -4.75 -29.34
C LEU A 33 -21.97 -5.21 -28.23
N PHE A 34 -20.79 -5.73 -28.59
CA PHE A 34 -19.75 -6.07 -27.63
C PHE A 34 -19.34 -4.85 -26.79
N VAL A 35 -18.99 -3.73 -27.42
CA VAL A 35 -18.61 -2.48 -26.73
C VAL A 35 -19.72 -2.04 -25.78
N LEU A 36 -20.99 -2.04 -26.24
CA LEU A 36 -22.14 -1.58 -25.47
C LEU A 36 -22.44 -2.50 -24.29
N VAL A 37 -22.56 -3.80 -24.53
CA VAL A 37 -22.89 -4.80 -23.49
C VAL A 37 -21.77 -4.87 -22.45
N TYR A 38 -20.52 -4.88 -22.89
CA TYR A 38 -19.39 -4.97 -21.98
C TYR A 38 -19.20 -3.68 -21.16
N THR A 39 -19.43 -2.51 -21.76
CA THR A 39 -19.44 -1.23 -21.02
C THR A 39 -20.59 -1.20 -20.00
N ALA A 40 -21.79 -1.63 -20.39
CA ALA A 40 -22.94 -1.72 -19.49
C ALA A 40 -22.65 -2.70 -18.33
N TYR A 41 -22.00 -3.82 -18.62
CA TYR A 41 -21.56 -4.78 -17.60
C TYR A 41 -20.60 -4.15 -16.59
N ILE A 42 -19.55 -3.42 -17.04
CA ILE A 42 -18.62 -2.74 -16.12
C ILE A 42 -19.35 -1.72 -15.24
N VAL A 43 -20.24 -0.93 -15.83
CA VAL A 43 -21.03 0.08 -15.09
C VAL A 43 -21.94 -0.60 -14.06
N TRP A 44 -22.60 -1.70 -14.44
CA TRP A 44 -23.49 -2.46 -13.57
C TRP A 44 -22.74 -3.11 -12.39
N VAL A 45 -21.56 -3.68 -12.63
CA VAL A 45 -20.71 -4.26 -11.57
C VAL A 45 -20.06 -3.17 -10.69
N GLY A 46 -19.97 -1.93 -11.18
CA GLY A 46 -19.46 -0.78 -10.42
C GLY A 46 -17.94 -0.55 -10.56
N GLY A 47 -17.31 -1.15 -11.57
CA GLY A 47 -15.89 -0.99 -11.86
C GLY A 47 -14.94 -1.48 -10.77
N ASP A 48 -13.71 -0.92 -10.73
CA ASP A 48 -12.64 -1.30 -9.79
C ASP A 48 -12.24 -0.11 -8.88
N VAL A 49 -11.55 -0.37 -7.76
CA VAL A 49 -10.78 0.64 -7.01
C VAL A 49 -9.53 1.04 -7.77
N LEU A 50 -8.93 0.08 -8.48
CA LEU A 50 -7.66 0.31 -9.14
C LEU A 50 -7.81 1.32 -10.28
N LYS A 51 -6.78 2.16 -10.38
CA LYS A 51 -6.75 3.32 -11.26
C LYS A 51 -6.65 2.88 -12.73
N VAL A 52 -6.86 3.84 -13.64
CA VAL A 52 -6.64 3.68 -15.10
C VAL A 52 -7.62 2.72 -15.81
N TYR A 53 -8.85 2.60 -15.32
CA TYR A 53 -9.97 1.95 -16.06
C TYR A 53 -9.64 0.58 -16.66
N ARG A 54 -8.82 -0.23 -15.99
CA ARG A 54 -8.27 -1.49 -16.56
C ARG A 54 -9.32 -2.46 -17.09
N PHE A 55 -10.53 -2.42 -16.55
CA PHE A 55 -11.63 -3.24 -17.07
C PHE A 55 -12.05 -2.88 -18.49
N PHE A 56 -11.76 -1.67 -18.98
CA PHE A 56 -12.01 -1.28 -20.36
C PHE A 56 -10.93 -1.77 -21.34
N VAL A 57 -9.82 -2.36 -20.88
CA VAL A 57 -8.74 -2.84 -21.76
C VAL A 57 -9.25 -3.78 -22.87
N PRO A 58 -10.19 -4.72 -22.63
CA PRO A 58 -10.75 -5.55 -23.72
C PRO A 58 -11.57 -4.78 -24.76
N VAL A 59 -12.12 -3.61 -24.39
CA VAL A 59 -12.94 -2.76 -25.28
C VAL A 59 -12.05 -1.89 -26.17
N VAL A 60 -10.84 -1.53 -25.69
CA VAL A 60 -9.93 -0.60 -26.35
C VAL A 60 -9.55 -1.04 -27.79
N PRO A 61 -9.11 -2.28 -28.06
CA PRO A 61 -8.79 -2.72 -29.43
C PRO A 61 -9.99 -2.63 -30.37
N VAL A 62 -11.19 -2.98 -29.89
CA VAL A 62 -12.43 -2.93 -30.68
C VAL A 62 -12.80 -1.49 -31.01
N LEU A 63 -12.66 -0.58 -30.05
CA LEU A 63 -12.88 0.86 -30.28
C LEU A 63 -11.90 1.43 -31.30
N TYR A 64 -10.60 1.10 -31.21
CA TYR A 64 -9.62 1.54 -32.19
C TYR A 64 -9.92 0.99 -33.59
N PHE A 65 -10.33 -0.28 -33.69
CA PHE A 65 -10.74 -0.85 -34.97
C PHE A 65 -11.95 -0.10 -35.57
N LEU A 66 -13.01 0.10 -34.78
CA LEU A 66 -14.19 0.86 -35.22
C LEU A 66 -13.83 2.30 -35.60
N PHE A 67 -12.92 2.94 -34.86
CA PHE A 67 -12.43 4.29 -35.16
C PHE A 67 -11.74 4.36 -36.52
N VAL A 68 -10.80 3.45 -36.80
CA VAL A 68 -10.11 3.37 -38.10
C VAL A 68 -11.10 3.06 -39.24
N ALA A 69 -12.01 2.09 -39.03
CA ALA A 69 -13.04 1.75 -40.01
C ALA A 69 -13.96 2.94 -40.31
N SER A 70 -14.26 3.77 -39.30
CA SER A 70 -15.06 4.99 -39.46
C SER A 70 -14.36 6.01 -40.33
N ILE A 71 -13.06 6.25 -40.10
CA ILE A 71 -12.29 7.19 -40.93
C ILE A 71 -12.29 6.72 -42.38
N TYR A 72 -12.08 5.43 -42.62
CA TYR A 72 -12.08 4.86 -43.97
C TYR A 72 -13.43 5.06 -44.68
N VAL A 73 -14.54 4.67 -44.04
CA VAL A 73 -15.91 4.79 -44.60
C VAL A 73 -16.34 6.24 -44.81
N LEU A 74 -15.85 7.16 -43.98
CA LEU A 74 -16.08 8.60 -44.17
C LEU A 74 -15.21 9.14 -45.31
N ALA A 75 -13.93 8.77 -45.40
CA ALA A 75 -13.02 9.22 -46.45
C ALA A 75 -13.47 8.78 -47.85
N GLU A 76 -14.00 7.56 -48.01
CA GLU A 76 -14.57 7.09 -49.28
C GLU A 76 -15.73 7.96 -49.80
N GLN A 77 -16.42 8.71 -48.94
CA GLN A 77 -17.50 9.61 -49.36
C GLN A 77 -16.96 10.89 -50.00
N PHE A 78 -15.76 11.32 -49.62
CA PHE A 78 -15.15 12.55 -50.08
C PHE A 78 -14.09 12.32 -51.16
N VAL A 79 -13.54 11.11 -51.25
CA VAL A 79 -12.39 10.80 -52.10
C VAL A 79 -12.70 9.60 -53.00
N LYS A 80 -12.62 9.79 -54.32
CA LYS A 80 -12.97 8.76 -55.33
C LYS A 80 -11.93 7.63 -55.45
N GLN A 81 -10.71 7.82 -54.97
CA GLN A 81 -9.62 6.86 -55.09
C GLN A 81 -9.30 6.21 -53.74
N VAL A 82 -9.37 4.87 -53.69
CA VAL A 82 -9.09 4.06 -52.49
C VAL A 82 -7.71 4.37 -51.89
N LYS A 83 -6.68 4.51 -52.73
CA LYS A 83 -5.31 4.84 -52.27
C LYS A 83 -5.26 6.14 -51.47
N THR A 84 -5.97 7.15 -51.93
CA THR A 84 -6.03 8.47 -51.28
C THR A 84 -6.86 8.41 -49.99
N ALA A 85 -7.97 7.66 -49.97
CA ALA A 85 -8.75 7.43 -48.75
C ALA A 85 -7.93 6.71 -47.66
N VAL A 86 -7.14 5.69 -48.03
CA VAL A 86 -6.22 5.00 -47.13
C VAL A 86 -5.15 5.97 -46.61
N MET A 87 -4.53 6.77 -47.47
CA MET A 87 -3.52 7.76 -47.06
C MET A 87 -4.08 8.79 -46.07
N VAL A 88 -5.25 9.37 -46.36
CA VAL A 88 -5.93 10.32 -45.45
C VAL A 88 -6.25 9.65 -44.12
N SER A 89 -6.73 8.41 -44.15
CA SER A 89 -7.04 7.65 -42.94
C SER A 89 -5.80 7.42 -42.08
N SER A 90 -4.68 7.02 -42.69
CA SER A 90 -3.41 6.81 -42.00
C SER A 90 -2.91 8.11 -41.36
N VAL A 91 -2.94 9.24 -42.09
CA VAL A 91 -2.53 10.55 -41.54
C VAL A 91 -3.43 10.95 -40.37
N ALA A 92 -4.76 10.79 -40.50
CA ALA A 92 -5.70 11.09 -39.42
C ALA A 92 -5.44 10.21 -38.18
N CYS A 93 -5.13 8.93 -38.36
CA CYS A 93 -4.77 8.04 -37.26
C CYS A 93 -3.49 8.47 -36.55
N VAL A 94 -2.45 8.87 -37.29
CA VAL A 94 -1.18 9.36 -36.73
C VAL A 94 -1.41 10.66 -35.94
N LEU A 95 -2.17 11.61 -36.49
CA LEU A 95 -2.50 12.86 -35.80
C LEU A 95 -3.33 12.61 -34.54
N PHE A 96 -4.30 11.69 -34.60
CA PHE A 96 -5.09 11.29 -33.44
C PHE A 96 -4.22 10.63 -32.36
N ALA A 97 -3.33 9.72 -32.74
CA ALA A 97 -2.42 9.07 -31.80
C ALA A 97 -1.49 10.10 -31.11
N PHE A 98 -0.94 11.05 -31.87
CA PHE A 98 -0.10 12.12 -31.34
C PHE A 98 -0.89 13.05 -30.40
N GLY A 99 -2.08 13.48 -30.81
CA GLY A 99 -2.96 14.31 -29.98
C GLY A 99 -3.40 13.60 -28.70
N SER A 100 -3.79 12.33 -28.80
CA SER A 100 -4.17 11.50 -27.64
C SER A 100 -3.01 11.34 -26.67
N LYS A 101 -1.78 11.13 -27.15
CA LYS A 101 -0.58 11.08 -26.31
C LYS A 101 -0.38 12.41 -25.60
N SER A 102 -0.35 13.51 -26.33
CA SER A 102 -0.09 14.85 -25.76
C SER A 102 -1.13 15.26 -24.71
N LEU A 103 -2.40 14.87 -24.88
CA LEU A 103 -3.47 15.21 -23.94
C LEU A 103 -3.49 14.32 -22.68
N SER A 104 -2.86 13.14 -22.72
CA SER A 104 -2.94 12.16 -21.63
C SER A 104 -1.60 11.85 -20.96
N GLN A 105 -0.50 12.40 -21.47
CA GLN A 105 0.86 12.08 -21.04
C GLN A 105 1.05 12.28 -19.53
N ASP A 106 0.77 13.46 -18.99
CA ASP A 106 0.97 13.78 -17.57
C ASP A 106 0.14 12.86 -16.65
N HIS A 107 -1.10 12.58 -17.06
CA HIS A 107 -1.98 11.67 -16.35
C HIS A 107 -1.37 10.26 -16.31
N VAL A 108 -1.03 9.70 -17.47
CA VAL A 108 -0.45 8.35 -17.59
C VAL A 108 0.88 8.24 -16.84
N GLU A 109 1.78 9.22 -17.00
CA GLU A 109 3.07 9.26 -16.32
C GLU A 109 2.93 9.30 -14.80
N THR A 110 1.98 10.10 -14.29
CA THR A 110 1.68 10.17 -12.86
C THR A 110 1.23 8.82 -12.30
N PHE A 111 0.29 8.15 -12.97
CA PHE A 111 -0.18 6.83 -12.52
C PHE A 111 0.91 5.76 -12.63
N TRP A 112 1.65 5.77 -13.74
CA TRP A 112 2.77 4.87 -13.95
C TRP A 112 3.83 5.04 -12.86
N TYR A 113 4.18 6.27 -12.50
CA TYR A 113 5.12 6.55 -11.41
C TYR A 113 4.62 6.02 -10.06
N PHE A 114 3.34 6.25 -9.72
CA PHE A 114 2.77 5.72 -8.48
C PHE A 114 2.77 4.20 -8.44
N GLU A 115 2.37 3.55 -9.53
CA GLU A 115 2.34 2.09 -9.64
C GLU A 115 3.75 1.50 -9.52
N GLN A 116 4.72 2.05 -10.25
CA GLN A 116 6.12 1.65 -10.13
C GLN A 116 6.64 1.80 -8.71
N ASN A 117 6.25 2.85 -7.99
CA ASN A 117 6.68 3.03 -6.61
C ASN A 117 6.08 1.99 -5.66
N ILE A 118 4.83 1.58 -5.87
CA ILE A 118 4.21 0.49 -5.11
C ILE A 118 4.92 -0.83 -5.41
N VAL A 119 5.12 -1.14 -6.69
CA VAL A 119 5.83 -2.34 -7.15
C VAL A 119 7.26 -2.39 -6.61
N ARG A 120 8.01 -1.28 -6.66
CA ARG A 120 9.36 -1.19 -6.09
C ARG A 120 9.38 -1.40 -4.58
N LYS A 121 8.36 -0.96 -3.84
CA LYS A 121 8.24 -1.17 -2.39
C LYS A 121 8.01 -2.64 -2.05
N MET A 122 7.08 -3.27 -2.76
CA MET A 122 6.81 -4.71 -2.65
C MET A 122 8.02 -5.55 -3.03
N HIS A 123 8.68 -5.20 -4.14
CA HIS A 123 9.88 -5.88 -4.60
C HIS A 123 10.99 -5.82 -3.54
N PHE A 124 11.28 -4.61 -3.04
CA PHE A 124 12.24 -4.42 -1.95
C PHE A 124 11.91 -5.29 -0.73
N MET A 125 10.65 -5.26 -0.26
CA MET A 125 10.26 -6.04 0.92
C MET A 125 10.45 -7.54 0.70
N GLY A 126 10.01 -8.07 -0.46
CA GLY A 126 10.23 -9.48 -0.81
C GLY A 126 11.70 -9.87 -0.87
N THR A 127 12.56 -9.03 -1.47
CA THR A 127 14.01 -9.24 -1.52
C THR A 127 14.63 -9.26 -0.12
N MET A 128 14.27 -8.31 0.74
CA MET A 128 14.82 -8.23 2.10
C MET A 128 14.37 -9.42 2.96
N LEU A 129 13.11 -9.84 2.85
CA LEU A 129 12.62 -11.02 3.55
C LEU A 129 13.38 -12.28 3.13
N LYS A 130 13.54 -12.52 1.81
CA LYS A 130 14.32 -13.66 1.30
C LYS A 130 15.77 -13.65 1.77
N LYS A 131 16.38 -12.46 1.79
CA LYS A 131 17.78 -12.31 2.17
C LYS A 131 18.03 -12.61 3.65
N HIS A 132 17.09 -12.25 4.52
CA HIS A 132 17.34 -12.20 5.96
C HIS A 132 16.51 -13.17 6.81
N MET A 133 15.38 -13.67 6.29
CA MET A 133 14.41 -14.45 7.08
C MET A 133 14.38 -15.93 6.71
N GLY A 134 15.36 -16.39 5.94
CA GLY A 134 15.50 -17.79 5.55
C GLY A 134 14.57 -18.22 4.41
N ASN A 135 14.57 -19.52 4.14
CA ASN A 135 13.89 -20.12 2.98
C ASN A 135 12.47 -20.62 3.28
N ASP A 136 12.08 -20.71 4.56
CA ASP A 136 10.78 -21.22 4.96
C ASP A 136 10.14 -20.27 5.97
N PHE A 137 9.26 -19.41 5.46
CA PHE A 137 8.48 -18.49 6.27
C PHE A 137 7.15 -18.20 5.56
N SER A 138 6.22 -17.66 6.33
CA SER A 138 4.90 -17.25 5.88
C SER A 138 4.69 -15.75 6.03
N LEU A 139 3.97 -15.16 5.08
CA LEU A 139 3.67 -13.74 5.03
C LEU A 139 2.17 -13.51 4.82
N ALA A 140 1.51 -12.84 5.75
CA ALA A 140 0.21 -12.24 5.49
C ALA A 140 0.36 -10.80 4.96
N THR A 141 -0.45 -10.40 3.98
CA THR A 141 -0.41 -9.03 3.45
C THR A 141 -1.78 -8.59 2.92
N SER A 142 -2.10 -7.31 3.07
CA SER A 142 -3.32 -6.71 2.49
C SER A 142 -3.14 -6.34 1.02
N THR A 143 -1.88 -6.23 0.58
CA THR A 143 -1.53 -5.97 -0.81
C THR A 143 -0.67 -7.11 -1.32
N ILE A 144 -1.31 -8.15 -1.87
CA ILE A 144 -0.62 -9.38 -2.29
C ILE A 144 0.29 -9.19 -3.52
N GLY A 145 -0.17 -8.40 -4.51
CA GLY A 145 0.55 -7.86 -5.68
C GLY A 145 1.92 -8.46 -6.05
N MET A 146 2.91 -7.60 -6.28
CA MET A 146 4.27 -8.02 -6.69
C MET A 146 4.99 -8.85 -5.61
N ILE A 147 4.63 -8.68 -4.33
CA ILE A 147 5.34 -9.36 -3.24
C ILE A 147 5.12 -10.88 -3.28
N SER A 148 3.94 -11.36 -3.67
CA SER A 148 3.70 -12.81 -3.83
C SER A 148 4.55 -13.42 -4.94
N TYR A 149 4.75 -12.71 -6.06
CA TYR A 149 5.66 -13.13 -7.12
C TYR A 149 7.12 -13.15 -6.68
N GLN A 150 7.53 -12.19 -5.83
CA GLN A 150 8.85 -12.22 -5.24
C GLN A 150 9.03 -13.38 -4.27
N LEU A 151 7.96 -13.84 -3.63
CA LEU A 151 7.98 -14.86 -2.59
C LEU A 151 7.48 -16.22 -3.10
N ILE A 152 7.64 -16.51 -4.39
CA ILE A 152 7.42 -17.87 -4.92
C ILE A 152 8.27 -18.86 -4.12
N GLY A 153 7.62 -19.93 -3.65
CA GLY A 153 8.21 -20.92 -2.74
C GLY A 153 7.85 -20.71 -1.26
N HIS A 154 7.32 -19.54 -0.89
CA HIS A 154 6.87 -19.21 0.46
C HIS A 154 5.35 -19.14 0.55
N ARG A 155 4.81 -19.31 1.75
CA ARG A 155 3.37 -19.21 2.00
C ARG A 155 2.95 -17.74 2.10
N VAL A 156 2.13 -17.26 1.18
CA VAL A 156 1.59 -15.88 1.22
C VAL A 156 0.07 -15.92 1.44
N ILE A 157 -0.40 -15.25 2.49
CA ILE A 157 -1.80 -15.20 2.91
C ILE A 157 -2.35 -13.81 2.59
N ASP A 158 -3.50 -13.74 1.95
CA ASP A 158 -4.15 -12.48 1.59
C ASP A 158 -5.18 -12.07 2.64
N LEU A 159 -4.90 -10.95 3.32
CA LEU A 159 -5.75 -10.43 4.39
C LEU A 159 -7.16 -10.05 3.91
N LEU A 160 -7.36 -9.79 2.61
CA LEU A 160 -8.61 -9.28 2.06
C LEU A 160 -9.43 -10.35 1.32
N GLY A 161 -8.94 -11.59 1.26
CA GLY A 161 -9.65 -12.71 0.62
C GLY A 161 -9.87 -12.55 -0.88
N LEU A 162 -9.02 -11.81 -1.60
CA LEU A 162 -9.02 -11.77 -3.07
C LEU A 162 -8.44 -13.06 -3.65
N THR A 163 -7.47 -13.63 -2.94
CA THR A 163 -6.79 -14.89 -3.32
C THR A 163 -6.91 -15.98 -2.25
N ASP A 164 -7.33 -15.63 -1.03
CA ASP A 164 -7.64 -16.63 0.01
C ASP A 164 -9.11 -17.05 -0.06
N ALA A 165 -9.32 -18.29 -0.48
CA ALA A 165 -10.62 -18.91 -0.69
C ALA A 165 -11.47 -19.05 0.59
N TYR A 166 -10.84 -19.19 1.75
CA TYR A 166 -11.53 -19.32 3.03
C TYR A 166 -12.04 -17.95 3.48
N ILE A 167 -11.17 -16.93 3.50
CA ILE A 167 -11.55 -15.55 3.85
C ILE A 167 -12.64 -15.03 2.90
N ALA A 168 -12.56 -15.36 1.62
CA ALA A 168 -13.55 -14.95 0.62
C ALA A 168 -14.97 -15.46 0.93
N ARG A 169 -15.09 -16.65 1.52
CA ARG A 169 -16.37 -17.34 1.79
C ARG A 169 -16.83 -17.24 3.24
N ASN A 170 -15.89 -17.05 4.17
CA ASN A 170 -16.13 -16.97 5.60
C ASN A 170 -15.64 -15.61 6.17
N PRO A 171 -16.12 -14.46 5.67
CA PRO A 171 -15.70 -13.18 6.21
C PRO A 171 -16.24 -12.99 7.63
N GLU A 172 -15.40 -12.50 8.54
CA GLU A 172 -15.83 -12.03 9.85
C GLU A 172 -16.52 -10.66 9.72
N LYS A 173 -17.38 -10.33 10.69
CA LYS A 173 -18.12 -9.06 10.71
C LYS A 173 -17.82 -8.33 12.00
N ILE A 174 -17.14 -7.20 11.87
CA ILE A 174 -16.91 -6.25 12.95
C ILE A 174 -17.58 -4.93 12.55
N GLU A 175 -18.54 -4.49 13.34
CA GLU A 175 -19.29 -3.27 13.06
C GLU A 175 -18.43 -2.02 13.29
N GLY A 176 -18.77 -0.92 12.61
CA GLY A 176 -18.11 0.37 12.81
C GLY A 176 -16.74 0.54 12.14
N ILE A 177 -16.22 -0.45 11.39
CA ILE A 177 -14.96 -0.30 10.66
C ILE A 177 -15.13 0.65 9.45
N ALA A 178 -14.80 1.92 9.67
CA ALA A 178 -14.58 2.88 8.60
C ALA A 178 -13.32 2.49 7.80
N SER A 179 -13.35 2.62 6.48
CA SER A 179 -12.17 2.49 5.61
C SER A 179 -12.48 3.06 4.22
N THR A 180 -11.45 3.54 3.53
CA THR A 180 -11.53 4.00 2.13
C THR A 180 -11.40 2.86 1.11
N TRP A 181 -11.08 1.65 1.56
CA TRP A 181 -10.95 0.47 0.71
C TRP A 181 -12.34 -0.02 0.26
N LYS A 182 -12.45 -0.58 -0.95
CA LYS A 182 -13.71 -1.25 -1.38
C LYS A 182 -13.77 -2.69 -0.89
N GLU A 183 -12.62 -3.32 -0.68
CA GLU A 183 -12.50 -4.66 -0.14
C GLU A 183 -12.93 -4.64 1.33
N ARG A 184 -14.03 -5.35 1.64
CA ARG A 184 -14.62 -5.40 3.00
C ARG A 184 -14.55 -6.78 3.63
N ARG A 185 -14.13 -7.80 2.88
CA ARG A 185 -14.00 -9.17 3.39
C ARG A 185 -12.64 -9.34 4.05
N PHE A 186 -12.63 -9.95 5.22
CA PHE A 186 -11.45 -10.32 5.99
C PHE A 186 -11.86 -11.35 7.05
N ASN A 187 -10.91 -12.08 7.62
CA ASN A 187 -11.14 -12.98 8.76
C ASN A 187 -9.81 -13.09 9.54
N ASN A 188 -9.64 -12.25 10.55
CA ASN A 188 -8.42 -12.18 11.33
C ASN A 188 -8.30 -13.32 12.34
N THR A 189 -9.44 -13.88 12.78
CA THR A 189 -9.42 -15.10 13.61
C THR A 189 -8.72 -16.23 12.85
N TYR A 190 -9.19 -16.55 11.64
CA TYR A 190 -8.56 -17.54 10.76
C TYR A 190 -7.11 -17.17 10.42
N LEU A 191 -6.84 -15.89 10.12
CA LEU A 191 -5.48 -15.42 9.84
C LEU A 191 -4.51 -15.76 10.97
N LEU A 192 -4.87 -15.43 12.21
CA LEU A 192 -4.03 -15.62 13.38
C LEU A 192 -3.86 -17.10 13.71
N GLU A 193 -4.90 -17.93 13.51
CA GLU A 193 -4.79 -19.40 13.56
C GLU A 193 -3.76 -19.95 12.56
N GLN A 194 -3.66 -19.35 11.36
CA GLN A 194 -2.64 -19.71 10.38
C GLN A 194 -1.22 -19.35 10.80
N ASN A 195 -1.07 -18.59 11.89
CA ASN A 195 0.20 -18.40 12.55
C ASN A 195 1.28 -17.86 11.56
N PRO A 196 1.03 -16.74 10.85
CA PRO A 196 2.00 -16.20 9.92
C PRO A 196 3.25 -15.68 10.64
N ASP A 197 4.44 -15.90 10.07
CA ASP A 197 5.69 -15.36 10.62
C ASP A 197 5.76 -13.84 10.51
N PHE A 198 5.19 -13.32 9.41
CA PHE A 198 5.16 -11.89 9.13
C PHE A 198 3.78 -11.43 8.69
N ILE A 199 3.42 -10.21 9.08
CA ILE A 199 2.22 -9.52 8.59
C ILE A 199 2.64 -8.16 8.04
N LEU A 200 2.37 -7.91 6.76
CA LEU A 200 2.71 -6.67 6.07
C LEU A 200 1.45 -5.83 5.82
N PHE A 201 1.42 -4.66 6.44
CA PHE A 201 0.40 -3.66 6.18
C PHE A 201 0.77 -2.79 4.97
N SER A 202 -0.24 -2.40 4.23
CA SER A 202 -0.16 -1.51 3.06
C SER A 202 0.45 -0.14 3.39
N THR A 203 0.25 0.35 4.62
CA THR A 203 0.76 1.65 5.09
C THR A 203 1.65 1.57 6.33
N GLY A 204 2.34 0.45 6.55
CA GLY A 204 3.25 0.26 7.69
C GLY A 204 2.49 0.29 9.01
N TYR A 205 2.86 1.17 9.95
CA TYR A 205 2.17 1.28 11.25
C TYR A 205 0.70 1.66 11.16
N LYS A 206 0.31 2.47 10.16
CA LYS A 206 -1.05 2.98 10.06
C LYS A 206 -1.95 1.87 9.51
N PRO A 207 -2.94 1.35 10.25
CA PRO A 207 -3.89 0.40 9.70
C PRO A 207 -4.87 1.13 8.77
N SER A 208 -4.90 0.75 7.49
CA SER A 208 -5.73 1.41 6.47
C SER A 208 -6.83 0.50 5.93
N ALA A 209 -6.50 -0.77 5.65
CA ALA A 209 -7.48 -1.73 5.15
C ALA A 209 -8.37 -2.24 6.30
N PRO A 210 -9.61 -2.67 6.04
CA PRO A 210 -10.49 -3.20 7.08
C PRO A 210 -9.87 -4.35 7.87
N ALA A 211 -9.20 -5.29 7.18
CA ALA A 211 -8.48 -6.39 7.82
C ALA A 211 -7.40 -5.89 8.80
N GLU A 212 -6.56 -4.94 8.38
CA GLU A 212 -5.50 -4.35 9.23
C GLU A 212 -6.07 -3.64 10.46
N ARG A 213 -7.21 -2.96 10.30
CA ARG A 213 -7.89 -2.26 11.40
C ARG A 213 -8.52 -3.24 12.38
N ALA A 214 -9.21 -4.24 11.86
CA ALA A 214 -9.77 -5.31 12.66
C ALA A 214 -8.67 -6.08 13.41
N LEU A 215 -7.54 -6.36 12.76
CA LEU A 215 -6.42 -7.10 13.36
C LEU A 215 -5.86 -6.39 14.61
N MET A 216 -5.85 -5.05 14.62
CA MET A 216 -5.45 -4.26 15.79
C MET A 216 -6.36 -4.45 17.01
N LEU A 217 -7.59 -4.95 16.83
CA LEU A 217 -8.50 -5.27 17.92
C LEU A 217 -8.19 -6.59 18.61
N HIS A 218 -7.46 -7.51 17.96
CA HIS A 218 -7.10 -8.81 18.55
C HIS A 218 -5.93 -8.66 19.52
N SER A 219 -6.09 -9.12 20.76
CA SER A 219 -5.01 -9.08 21.76
C SER A 219 -3.84 -9.97 21.36
N GLU A 220 -4.12 -11.13 20.76
CA GLU A 220 -3.06 -12.03 20.30
C GLU A 220 -2.17 -11.39 19.22
N PHE A 221 -2.74 -10.53 18.37
CA PHE A 221 -1.93 -9.74 17.46
C PHE A 221 -1.06 -8.73 18.22
N ARG A 222 -1.66 -7.92 19.11
CA ARG A 222 -0.95 -6.87 19.84
C ARG A 222 0.18 -7.39 20.73
N HIS A 223 0.04 -8.61 21.28
CA HIS A 223 1.02 -9.21 22.17
C HIS A 223 2.09 -10.03 21.44
N ASN A 224 1.73 -10.75 20.38
CA ASN A 224 2.62 -11.71 19.75
C ASN A 224 3.24 -11.23 18.43
N TYR A 225 2.85 -10.06 17.93
CA TYR A 225 3.42 -9.46 16.73
C TYR A 225 4.08 -8.12 17.03
N THR A 226 5.41 -8.11 16.91
CA THR A 226 6.24 -6.95 17.14
C THR A 226 6.54 -6.23 15.82
N PRO A 227 6.44 -4.89 15.74
CA PRO A 227 6.91 -4.16 14.58
C PRO A 227 8.43 -4.33 14.40
N THR A 228 8.81 -4.82 13.23
CA THR A 228 10.18 -4.84 12.72
C THR A 228 10.26 -4.13 11.36
N GLY A 229 11.42 -4.09 10.72
CA GLY A 229 11.50 -3.52 9.38
C GLY A 229 12.89 -3.50 8.77
N PHE A 230 12.93 -2.97 7.55
CA PHE A 230 14.16 -2.81 6.77
C PHE A 230 14.36 -1.34 6.43
N LEU A 231 15.61 -0.87 6.51
CA LEU A 231 15.95 0.51 6.17
C LEU A 231 15.94 0.70 4.65
N ARG A 232 15.17 1.70 4.17
CA ARG A 232 15.18 2.13 2.77
C ARG A 232 14.98 3.64 2.68
N GLU A 233 15.83 4.32 1.92
CA GLU A 233 15.69 5.77 1.67
C GLU A 233 15.53 6.57 2.98
N ARG A 234 16.30 6.21 4.02
CA ARG A 234 16.27 6.81 5.38
C ARG A 234 14.97 6.58 6.17
N GLN A 235 14.13 5.66 5.75
CA GLN A 235 12.92 5.28 6.47
C GLN A 235 12.86 3.76 6.66
N TYR A 236 12.44 3.34 7.85
CA TYR A 236 12.14 1.93 8.08
C TYR A 236 10.82 1.57 7.39
N LYS A 237 10.86 0.51 6.60
CA LYS A 237 9.66 -0.11 6.03
C LYS A 237 9.21 -1.18 7.00
N VAL A 238 8.14 -0.87 7.70
CA VAL A 238 7.63 -1.64 8.84
C VAL A 238 6.92 -2.88 8.35
N ILE A 239 7.14 -3.98 9.05
CA ILE A 239 6.46 -5.25 8.93
C ILE A 239 6.29 -5.82 10.34
N TRP A 240 5.19 -6.50 10.61
CA TRP A 240 4.97 -7.13 11.91
C TRP A 240 5.58 -8.51 11.89
N ARG A 241 6.47 -8.81 12.82
CA ARG A 241 7.10 -10.13 12.98
C ARG A 241 6.49 -10.81 14.20
N ARG A 242 6.14 -12.08 14.05
CA ARG A 242 5.73 -12.91 15.17
C ARG A 242 6.92 -13.13 16.13
N THR A 243 6.71 -12.82 17.40
CA THR A 243 7.71 -12.93 18.48
C THR A 243 7.24 -13.82 19.63
N GLY A 244 5.95 -14.14 19.69
CA GLY A 244 5.35 -15.08 20.64
C GLY A 244 4.53 -16.17 19.95
N GLU A 245 4.04 -17.13 20.75
CA GLU A 245 3.10 -18.15 20.28
C GLU A 245 1.68 -17.59 20.31
N VAL A 246 0.97 -17.69 19.19
CA VAL A 246 -0.43 -17.26 19.09
C VAL A 246 -1.32 -18.37 19.64
N ASP A 247 -2.09 -18.06 20.67
CA ASP A 247 -3.07 -18.92 21.29
C ASP A 247 -4.45 -18.27 21.20
N MET A 248 -5.21 -18.67 20.19
CA MET A 248 -6.54 -18.11 19.93
C MET A 248 -7.54 -18.35 21.07
N SER A 249 -7.28 -19.28 21.99
CA SER A 249 -8.12 -19.45 23.18
C SER A 249 -8.00 -18.30 24.19
N LYS A 250 -6.92 -17.51 24.09
CA LYS A 250 -6.65 -16.31 24.91
C LYS A 250 -6.98 -15.01 24.20
N ASP A 251 -7.39 -15.08 22.93
CA ASP A 251 -7.64 -13.88 22.14
C ASP A 251 -8.88 -13.13 22.65
N VAL A 252 -8.69 -11.85 22.92
CA VAL A 252 -9.73 -10.92 23.33
C VAL A 252 -9.82 -9.84 22.26
N VAL A 253 -10.92 -9.88 21.51
CA VAL A 253 -11.26 -8.82 20.54
C VAL A 253 -11.73 -7.59 21.30
N HIS A 254 -10.96 -6.51 21.19
CA HIS A 254 -11.29 -5.24 21.83
C HIS A 254 -12.65 -4.72 21.33
N PRO A 255 -13.60 -4.38 22.21
CA PRO A 255 -14.98 -4.08 21.80
C PRO A 255 -15.12 -2.71 21.15
N ASP A 256 -14.23 -1.76 21.46
CA ASP A 256 -14.31 -0.40 20.92
C ASP A 256 -13.36 -0.18 19.74
N ILE A 257 -13.93 -0.10 18.53
CA ILE A 257 -13.20 0.20 17.29
C ILE A 257 -12.63 1.63 17.26
N ASN A 258 -13.16 2.55 18.08
CA ASN A 258 -12.72 3.93 18.11
C ASN A 258 -11.24 4.05 18.51
N PHE A 259 -10.72 3.12 19.32
CA PHE A 259 -9.28 3.04 19.59
C PHE A 259 -8.48 2.99 18.28
N VAL A 260 -8.81 2.08 17.37
CA VAL A 260 -8.09 1.89 16.10
C VAL A 260 -8.30 3.08 15.17
N GLN A 261 -9.50 3.66 15.16
CA GLN A 261 -9.79 4.87 14.39
C GLN A 261 -8.91 6.04 14.86
N LYS A 262 -8.85 6.29 16.17
CA LYS A 262 -8.00 7.31 16.80
C LYS A 262 -6.52 7.05 16.53
N LEU A 263 -6.07 5.79 16.64
CA LEU A 263 -4.71 5.42 16.29
C LEU A 263 -4.36 5.75 14.83
N SER A 264 -5.24 5.39 13.89
CA SER A 264 -5.07 5.72 12.47
C SER A 264 -5.07 7.24 12.22
N ASP A 265 -5.94 8.00 12.90
CA ASP A 265 -6.04 9.44 12.76
C ASP A 265 -4.81 10.16 13.34
N ALA A 266 -4.29 9.68 14.47
CA ALA A 266 -3.04 10.15 15.04
C ALA A 266 -1.87 10.01 14.04
N PHE A 267 -1.74 8.87 13.37
CA PHE A 267 -0.73 8.69 12.32
C PHE A 267 -0.94 9.63 11.14
N TYR A 268 -2.19 9.91 10.78
CA TYR A 268 -2.50 10.89 9.74
C TYR A 268 -2.08 12.31 10.14
N HIS A 269 -2.40 12.76 11.36
CA HIS A 269 -1.99 14.09 11.85
C HIS A 269 -0.48 14.22 12.04
N SER A 270 0.17 13.15 12.51
CA SER A 270 1.62 13.09 12.72
C SER A 270 2.42 13.23 11.41
N THR A 271 1.85 12.82 10.26
CA THR A 271 2.46 12.99 8.94
C THR A 271 2.16 14.34 8.27
N ARG A 272 1.13 15.07 8.75
CA ARG A 272 0.74 16.39 8.23
C ARG A 272 1.24 17.58 9.05
N SER A 273 2.26 17.37 9.87
CA SER A 273 2.85 18.42 10.73
C SER A 273 1.86 19.05 11.73
N ALA A 274 0.92 18.25 12.24
CA ALA A 274 0.03 18.64 13.35
C ALA A 274 0.29 17.77 14.60
N PRO A 275 1.50 17.85 15.19
CA PRO A 275 1.92 16.95 16.27
C PRO A 275 1.08 17.09 17.55
N GLU A 276 0.56 18.26 17.88
CA GLU A 276 -0.29 18.46 19.06
C GLU A 276 -1.62 17.71 18.93
N VAL A 277 -2.25 17.78 17.75
CA VAL A 277 -3.47 17.03 17.44
C VAL A 277 -3.19 15.53 17.45
N ALA A 278 -2.06 15.12 16.88
CA ALA A 278 -1.63 13.72 16.91
C ALA A 278 -1.45 13.22 18.35
N LEU A 279 -0.80 14.01 19.22
CA LEU A 279 -0.59 13.65 20.62
C LEU A 279 -1.90 13.51 21.38
N GLN A 280 -2.82 14.47 21.22
CA GLN A 280 -4.14 14.41 21.85
C GLN A 280 -4.91 13.16 21.39
N THR A 281 -4.89 12.88 20.08
CA THR A 281 -5.55 11.72 19.51
C THR A 281 -4.93 10.40 20.01
N LEU A 282 -3.61 10.34 20.23
CA LEU A 282 -2.94 9.17 20.82
C LEU A 282 -3.32 8.96 22.30
N ARG A 283 -3.50 10.04 23.06
CA ARG A 283 -3.97 9.94 24.45
C ARG A 283 -5.39 9.37 24.51
N GLU A 284 -6.26 9.81 23.62
CA GLU A 284 -7.61 9.25 23.47
C GLU A 284 -7.54 7.77 23.08
N ALA A 285 -6.72 7.41 22.10
CA ALA A 285 -6.53 6.02 21.69
C ALA A 285 -6.05 5.14 22.86
N ARG A 286 -5.07 5.61 23.66
CA ARG A 286 -4.56 4.89 24.83
C ARG A 286 -5.62 4.75 25.93
N ALA A 287 -6.39 5.80 26.19
CA ALA A 287 -7.47 5.76 27.17
C ALA A 287 -8.57 4.77 26.78
N LEU A 288 -8.88 4.67 25.48
CA LEU A 288 -9.86 3.71 24.97
C LEU A 288 -9.35 2.27 25.03
N LEU A 289 -8.06 2.04 24.77
CA LEU A 289 -7.47 0.70 24.80
C LEU A 289 -7.35 0.13 26.23
N GLY A 290 -7.03 0.96 27.21
CA GLY A 290 -7.00 0.56 28.63
C GLY A 290 -5.83 -0.35 29.05
N GLU A 291 -4.94 -0.72 28.12
CA GLU A 291 -3.74 -1.52 28.37
C GLU A 291 -2.48 -0.86 27.77
N ASP A 292 -1.31 -1.31 28.21
CA ASP A 292 -0.04 -0.87 27.63
C ASP A 292 0.22 -1.58 26.30
N TYR A 293 0.43 -0.78 25.25
CA TYR A 293 0.74 -1.27 23.91
C TYR A 293 1.95 -0.52 23.37
N SER A 294 3.02 -1.27 23.04
CA SER A 294 4.32 -0.72 22.67
C SER A 294 4.24 0.29 21.52
N VAL A 295 3.37 0.05 20.54
CA VAL A 295 3.17 0.91 19.36
C VAL A 295 2.55 2.26 19.73
N LEU A 296 1.61 2.29 20.68
CA LEU A 296 1.06 3.55 21.19
C LEU A 296 2.13 4.36 21.92
N SER A 297 2.86 3.73 22.83
CA SER A 297 3.96 4.37 23.57
C SER A 297 5.03 4.91 22.62
N TYR A 298 5.47 4.10 21.65
CA TYR A 298 6.41 4.53 20.62
C TYR A 298 5.90 5.72 19.81
N SER A 299 4.63 5.68 19.40
CA SER A 299 4.00 6.76 18.64
C SER A 299 3.92 8.05 19.43
N MET A 300 3.62 7.97 20.74
CA MET A 300 3.65 9.13 21.64
C MET A 300 5.08 9.70 21.74
N GLY A 301 6.09 8.84 21.91
CA GLY A 301 7.49 9.25 21.91
C GLY A 301 7.92 9.97 20.62
N ASP A 302 7.54 9.44 19.44
CA ASP A 302 7.84 10.09 18.15
C ASP A 302 7.18 11.47 18.03
N VAL A 303 5.94 11.61 18.52
CA VAL A 303 5.24 12.91 18.51
C VAL A 303 5.86 13.89 19.51
N PHE A 304 6.22 13.47 20.73
CA PHE A 304 6.93 14.33 21.68
C PHE A 304 8.30 14.78 21.16
N SER A 305 9.02 13.90 20.46
CA SER A 305 10.28 14.24 19.79
C SER A 305 10.07 15.33 18.73
N LYS A 306 9.00 15.25 17.92
CA LYS A 306 8.61 16.32 16.96
C LYS A 306 8.27 17.64 17.64
N LEU A 307 7.68 17.59 18.84
CA LEU A 307 7.39 18.75 19.69
C LEU A 307 8.62 19.28 20.44
N ARG A 308 9.80 18.68 20.25
CA ARG A 308 11.05 19.00 20.97
C ARG A 308 10.93 18.86 22.50
N GLN A 309 10.10 17.93 22.97
CA GLN A 309 9.94 17.59 24.39
C GLN A 309 10.74 16.31 24.70
N THR A 310 12.05 16.46 24.84
CA THR A 310 13.01 15.33 24.89
C THR A 310 12.80 14.38 26.06
N ASP A 311 12.50 14.89 27.26
CA ASP A 311 12.29 14.04 28.45
C ASP A 311 11.04 13.17 28.30
N SER A 312 9.94 13.78 27.86
CA SER A 312 8.70 13.06 27.52
C SER A 312 8.94 12.03 26.43
N ALA A 313 9.67 12.39 25.37
CA ALA A 313 9.98 11.47 24.29
C ALA A 313 10.76 10.25 24.79
N THR A 314 11.81 10.48 25.60
CA THR A 314 12.63 9.44 26.22
C THR A 314 11.78 8.52 27.09
N TYR A 315 10.97 9.07 27.99
CA TYR A 315 10.06 8.30 28.84
C TYR A 315 9.17 7.36 28.03
N TYR A 316 8.56 7.85 26.94
CA TYR A 316 7.68 7.03 26.11
C TYR A 316 8.42 6.00 25.25
N PHE A 317 9.66 6.27 24.82
CA PHE A 317 10.50 5.27 24.18
C PHE A 317 10.93 4.16 25.15
N ASP A 318 11.27 4.52 26.40
CA ASP A 318 11.59 3.55 27.45
C ASP A 318 10.38 2.67 27.77
N LEU A 319 9.20 3.27 27.90
CA LEU A 319 7.95 2.55 28.12
C LEU A 319 7.63 1.60 26.95
N ALA A 320 7.87 2.03 25.70
CA ALA A 320 7.67 1.18 24.53
C ALA A 320 8.65 0.00 24.48
N ALA A 321 9.92 0.23 24.81
CA ALA A 321 10.96 -0.81 24.85
C ALA A 321 10.73 -1.81 26.00
N ALA A 322 10.17 -1.35 27.12
CA ALA A 322 9.80 -2.21 28.25
C ALA A 322 8.57 -3.08 27.93
N ALA A 323 7.57 -2.51 27.25
CA ALA A 323 6.37 -3.23 26.84
C ALA A 323 6.66 -4.28 25.75
N ASP A 324 7.65 -4.05 24.88
CA ASP A 324 8.05 -4.98 23.84
C ASP A 324 9.58 -5.02 23.69
N THR A 325 10.19 -6.05 24.28
CA THR A 325 11.64 -6.25 24.25
C THR A 325 12.18 -6.68 22.88
N ASN A 326 11.33 -6.89 21.87
CA ASN A 326 11.76 -7.18 20.50
C ASN A 326 11.60 -5.96 19.59
N ALA A 327 10.87 -4.92 20.01
CA ALA A 327 10.69 -3.70 19.22
C ALA A 327 12.04 -2.98 19.03
N PHE A 328 12.36 -2.67 17.78
CA PHE A 328 13.65 -2.09 17.44
C PHE A 328 13.59 -0.56 17.27
N GLU A 329 12.46 0.01 16.83
CA GLU A 329 12.39 1.46 16.65
C GLU A 329 12.56 2.26 17.95
N PRO A 330 11.96 1.88 19.10
CA PRO A 330 12.21 2.59 20.36
C PRO A 330 13.70 2.64 20.71
N ARG A 331 14.42 1.53 20.51
CA ARG A 331 15.88 1.43 20.71
C ARG A 331 16.67 2.35 19.81
N ILE A 332 16.32 2.41 18.52
CA ILE A 332 16.97 3.33 17.58
C ILE A 332 16.74 4.79 18.00
N ARG A 333 15.57 5.12 18.52
CA ARG A 333 15.30 6.47 19.05
C ARG A 333 16.08 6.75 20.31
N GLN A 334 16.16 5.81 21.25
CA GLN A 334 17.00 5.91 22.44
C GLN A 334 18.48 6.14 22.09
N ILE A 335 19.04 5.45 21.08
CA ILE A 335 20.41 5.70 20.59
C ILE A 335 20.56 7.15 20.12
N ARG A 336 19.58 7.69 19.37
CA ARG A 336 19.63 9.07 18.88
C ARG A 336 19.59 10.07 20.03
N GLU A 337 18.73 9.87 21.01
CA GLU A 337 18.65 10.75 22.18
C GLU A 337 19.92 10.65 23.04
N ALA A 338 20.45 9.44 23.27
CA ALA A 338 21.72 9.23 23.96
C ALA A 338 22.89 9.91 23.22
N SER A 339 22.92 9.82 21.89
CA SER A 339 23.89 10.54 21.05
C SER A 339 23.80 12.05 21.20
N GLY A 340 22.59 12.60 21.26
CA GLY A 340 22.37 14.03 21.52
C GLY A 340 22.90 14.49 22.89
N ARG A 341 22.99 13.58 23.86
CA ARG A 341 23.54 13.83 25.21
C ARG A 341 25.02 13.48 25.34
N GLY A 342 25.65 12.86 24.34
CA GLY A 342 27.01 12.34 24.43
C GLY A 342 27.15 11.08 25.31
N ASP A 343 26.06 10.35 25.55
CA ASP A 343 26.04 9.12 26.35
C ASP A 343 26.46 7.90 25.50
N MET A 344 27.76 7.75 25.32
CA MET A 344 28.35 6.69 24.48
C MET A 344 28.11 5.29 25.03
N GLU A 345 28.03 5.13 26.36
CA GLU A 345 27.81 3.84 27.00
C GLU A 345 26.41 3.30 26.67
N THR A 346 25.38 4.13 26.82
CA THR A 346 24.00 3.76 26.45
C THR A 346 23.89 3.45 24.97
N MET A 347 24.54 4.26 24.11
CA MET A 347 24.56 4.01 22.67
C MET A 347 25.14 2.63 22.34
N GLN A 348 26.31 2.30 22.88
CA GLN A 348 26.99 1.04 22.61
C GLN A 348 26.17 -0.16 23.12
N ARG A 349 25.61 -0.04 24.34
CA ARG A 349 24.77 -1.10 24.93
C ARG A 349 23.57 -1.42 24.04
N ILE A 350 22.83 -0.40 23.58
CA ILE A 350 21.65 -0.59 22.75
C ILE A 350 22.05 -1.05 21.34
N ALA A 351 23.15 -0.55 20.79
CA ALA A 351 23.67 -1.00 19.50
C ALA A 351 24.01 -2.51 19.52
N ASN A 352 24.71 -2.98 20.56
CA ASN A 352 25.02 -4.40 20.74
C ASN A 352 23.74 -5.26 20.84
N GLU A 353 22.72 -4.77 21.55
CA GLU A 353 21.43 -5.45 21.62
C GLU A 353 20.75 -5.56 20.24
N LEU A 354 20.74 -4.46 19.47
CA LEU A 354 20.16 -4.45 18.13
C LEU A 354 20.94 -5.33 17.15
N THR A 355 22.27 -5.35 17.21
CA THR A 355 23.10 -6.24 16.37
C THR A 355 22.76 -7.71 16.61
N THR A 356 22.43 -8.06 17.86
CA THR A 356 22.04 -9.43 18.22
C THR A 356 20.62 -9.77 17.77
N LYS A 357 19.65 -8.89 18.06
CA LYS A 357 18.22 -9.17 17.84
C LYS A 357 17.73 -8.88 16.42
N ALA A 358 18.35 -7.92 15.75
CA ALA A 358 17.95 -7.43 14.44
C ALA A 358 19.16 -7.05 13.57
N PRO A 359 20.08 -8.01 13.28
CA PRO A 359 21.31 -7.76 12.53
C PRO A 359 21.06 -7.17 11.13
N TRP A 360 19.91 -7.46 10.50
CA TRP A 360 19.55 -6.93 9.18
C TRP A 360 19.35 -5.41 9.14
N LEU A 361 19.16 -4.75 10.29
CA LEU A 361 19.08 -3.28 10.35
C LEU A 361 20.41 -2.62 9.95
N PHE A 362 21.51 -3.36 10.03
CA PHE A 362 22.87 -2.89 9.72
C PHE A 362 23.32 -3.30 8.32
N ASP A 363 22.48 -3.96 7.52
CA ASP A 363 22.82 -4.31 6.15
C ASP A 363 22.94 -3.05 5.27
N GLU A 364 24.16 -2.75 4.82
CA GLU A 364 24.46 -1.57 4.00
C GLU A 364 24.20 -1.77 2.50
N SER A 365 23.91 -2.99 2.03
CA SER A 365 23.79 -3.33 0.61
C SER A 365 22.68 -2.59 -0.15
N TYR A 366 21.73 -1.96 0.56
CA TYR A 366 20.63 -1.19 0.00
C TYR A 366 20.68 0.32 0.28
N ARG A 367 21.81 0.85 0.78
CA ARG A 367 21.96 2.29 1.06
C ARG A 367 22.23 3.11 -0.22
N SER A 368 21.40 4.12 -0.43
CA SER A 368 21.71 5.31 -1.25
C SER A 368 22.97 6.03 -0.69
N PRO A 369 23.80 6.69 -1.52
CA PRO A 369 25.18 7.09 -1.17
C PRO A 369 25.29 8.28 -0.20
N PHE A 370 24.87 8.13 1.07
CA PHE A 370 24.98 9.16 2.12
C PHE A 370 25.27 8.56 3.51
N PRO A 371 25.84 9.33 4.46
CA PRO A 371 26.65 8.76 5.53
C PRO A 371 25.83 8.11 6.66
N PRO A 372 26.38 7.09 7.34
CA PRO A 372 25.70 6.35 8.41
C PRO A 372 25.59 7.19 9.68
N LEU A 373 24.46 7.04 10.37
CA LEU A 373 24.26 7.52 11.75
C LEU A 373 25.21 6.85 12.78
N LEU A 374 25.98 5.83 12.37
CA LEU A 374 26.81 4.99 13.24
C LEU A 374 28.29 4.89 12.81
N ARG A 375 28.75 5.65 11.79
CA ARG A 375 30.20 5.79 11.51
C ARG A 375 30.81 6.65 12.61
N GLY A 376 31.26 6.02 13.69
CA GLY A 376 31.81 6.72 14.85
C GLY A 376 31.75 5.95 16.16
N LEU A 377 31.07 4.79 16.21
CA LEU A 377 31.31 3.84 17.28
C LEU A 377 32.70 3.20 17.05
N PRO A 378 33.59 3.17 18.05
CA PRO A 378 34.86 2.47 17.92
C PRO A 378 34.58 1.01 17.57
N GLU A 379 35.31 0.49 16.58
CA GLU A 379 35.33 -0.95 16.34
C GLU A 379 35.73 -1.61 17.66
N SER A 380 34.89 -2.51 18.16
CA SER A 380 35.22 -3.28 19.34
C SER A 380 36.39 -4.20 19.00
N ASP A 381 37.55 -3.92 19.58
CA ASP A 381 38.72 -4.81 19.58
C ASP A 381 38.38 -6.21 20.16
#